data_AF-A0A957TE02-F1
#
_entry.id   AF-A0A957TE02-F1
#
_cell.length_a   1.000
_cell.length_b   1.000
_cell.length_c   1.000
_cell.angle_alpha   90.00
_cell.angle_beta   90.00
_cell.angle_gamma   90.00
#
_symmetry.space_group_name_H-M   'P 1'
#
loop_
_entity.id
_entity.type
_entity.pdbx_description
1 polymer ?
#
loop_
_entity_poly.entity_id
_entity_poly.type
_entity_poly.pdbx_seq_one_letter_code
_entity_poly.pdbx_strand_id
1 'polypeptide(L)'
;HIATASSAGSVSITEMTEQVSGAGVTSDFVAYAVTDQPLLWYRLLPNSTYGTGILLGLVIAVLPIAVFLVWLSLSKKWELNIWQKLAIVGPLLAFLAVGLVASTKIGGGGDLHNMDMFLIGMAFTAFIAWLNGGKDIVLKNEMPAWVRLFLVAALVVPAFTPVLQLRSHDYGDELKTLYVLTDRPDAKAFDMFPDSDTVNAALAEIQEAVDESKQTGDILFMDQRQLLTFGYIRDVPFVPAYEKKILMNEALSTNYEYYSSFYRDITSQRFSLIITEPLRTPLKDSSYEFGEENNAWVNWVSIPVLCYYREIQTYKEVNVMLLVPKPVPDDCSEYIPPRD
;
A
#
# COMPACT_ATOMS: atom_id res chain seq x y z
N HIS A 1 -28.47 -7.16 45.27
CA HIS A 1 -29.10 -8.25 44.51
C HIS A 1 -28.22 -8.57 43.31
N ILE A 2 -27.55 -9.71 43.39
CA ILE A 2 -26.51 -10.16 42.47
C ILE A 2 -27.20 -10.73 41.22
N ALA A 3 -26.86 -10.21 40.04
CA ALA A 3 -27.27 -10.74 38.75
C ALA A 3 -26.28 -11.81 38.28
N THR A 4 -26.86 -12.90 37.80
CA THR A 4 -26.25 -14.13 37.27
C THR A 4 -25.32 -13.90 36.08
N ALA A 5 -24.07 -14.35 36.19
CA ALA A 5 -23.16 -14.53 35.07
C ALA A 5 -23.50 -15.83 34.33
N SER A 6 -23.77 -15.75 33.03
CA SER A 6 -23.87 -16.91 32.15
C SER A 6 -22.47 -17.43 31.81
N SER A 7 -22.35 -18.76 31.75
CA SER A 7 -21.15 -19.53 31.50
C SER A 7 -20.58 -19.27 30.09
N ALA A 8 -19.37 -18.71 30.03
CA ALA A 8 -18.53 -18.79 28.84
C ALA A 8 -18.03 -20.24 28.68
N GLY A 9 -18.37 -20.88 27.57
CA GLY A 9 -17.83 -22.18 27.20
C GLY A 9 -16.32 -22.08 27.02
N SER A 10 -15.57 -22.94 27.71
CA SER A 10 -14.13 -23.08 27.54
C SER A 10 -13.83 -23.68 26.18
N VAL A 11 -13.30 -22.88 25.25
CA VAL A 11 -12.73 -23.37 23.99
C VAL A 11 -11.54 -24.28 24.34
N SER A 12 -11.58 -25.51 23.84
CA SER A 12 -10.52 -26.48 24.09
C SER A 12 -9.23 -26.03 23.40
N ILE A 13 -8.09 -26.12 24.09
CA ILE A 13 -6.76 -25.85 23.51
C ILE A 13 -6.54 -26.71 22.26
N THR A 14 -7.19 -27.88 22.17
CA THR A 14 -7.15 -28.79 21.01
C THR A 14 -7.89 -28.22 19.79
N GLU A 15 -9.02 -27.53 19.97
CA GLU A 15 -9.72 -26.82 18.87
C GLU A 15 -8.92 -25.61 18.38
N MET A 16 -8.25 -24.90 19.30
CA MET A 16 -7.34 -23.81 18.92
C MET A 16 -6.10 -24.30 18.16
N THR A 17 -5.58 -25.50 18.47
CA THR A 17 -4.45 -26.06 17.73
C THR A 17 -4.84 -26.56 16.34
N GLU A 18 -6.07 -27.06 16.18
CA GLU A 18 -6.59 -27.48 14.88
C GLU A 18 -6.87 -26.29 13.96
N GLN A 19 -7.37 -25.17 14.52
CA GLN A 19 -7.60 -23.93 13.78
C GLN A 19 -6.29 -23.23 13.35
N VAL A 20 -5.21 -23.37 14.14
CA VAL A 20 -3.86 -22.91 13.77
C VAL A 20 -3.22 -23.83 12.72
N SER A 21 -3.58 -25.12 12.69
CA SER A 21 -3.11 -26.06 11.66
C SER A 21 -3.80 -25.90 10.30
N GLY A 22 -5.01 -25.33 10.28
CA GLY A 22 -5.80 -25.02 9.09
C GLY A 22 -5.44 -23.72 8.38
N ALA A 23 -4.57 -22.89 8.98
CA ALA A 23 -4.00 -21.69 8.34
C ALA A 23 -2.87 -22.02 7.34
N GLY A 24 -2.94 -23.20 6.73
CA GLY A 24 -2.11 -23.54 5.59
C GLY A 24 -2.56 -22.73 4.39
N VAL A 25 -1.60 -22.19 3.66
CA VAL A 25 -1.80 -21.63 2.32
C VAL A 25 -2.42 -22.73 1.44
N THR A 26 -3.73 -22.66 1.18
CA THR A 26 -4.41 -23.62 0.31
C THR A 26 -4.05 -23.34 -1.15
N SER A 27 -4.06 -24.37 -2.00
CA SER A 27 -3.86 -24.20 -3.45
C SER A 27 -4.81 -23.16 -4.04
N ASP A 28 -6.03 -23.10 -3.50
CA ASP A 28 -7.09 -22.22 -3.98
C ASP A 28 -6.85 -20.78 -3.55
N PHE A 29 -6.32 -20.53 -2.34
CA PHE A 29 -5.88 -19.21 -1.91
C PHE A 29 -4.71 -18.69 -2.74
N VAL A 30 -3.74 -19.56 -3.08
CA VAL A 30 -2.61 -19.19 -3.95
C VAL A 30 -3.09 -18.93 -5.38
N ALA A 31 -3.96 -19.78 -5.91
CA ALA A 31 -4.51 -19.62 -7.24
C ALA A 31 -5.30 -18.31 -7.34
N TYR A 32 -6.24 -18.09 -6.41
CA TYR A 32 -7.00 -16.86 -6.31
C TYR A 32 -6.10 -15.64 -6.21
N ALA A 33 -5.15 -15.63 -5.26
CA ALA A 33 -4.23 -14.53 -5.10
C ALA A 33 -3.46 -14.26 -6.41
N VAL A 34 -3.05 -15.27 -7.18
CA VAL A 34 -2.28 -15.11 -8.42
C VAL A 34 -3.12 -14.69 -9.62
N THR A 35 -4.39 -15.09 -9.73
CA THR A 35 -5.21 -14.89 -10.94
C THR A 35 -6.22 -13.75 -10.86
N ASP A 36 -6.49 -13.20 -9.67
CA ASP A 36 -7.56 -12.21 -9.46
C ASP A 36 -7.32 -10.87 -10.19
N GLN A 37 -6.08 -10.60 -10.62
CA GLN A 37 -5.70 -9.37 -11.28
C GLN A 37 -4.81 -9.65 -12.50
N PRO A 38 -4.88 -8.84 -13.57
CA PRO A 38 -4.04 -9.02 -14.74
C PRO A 38 -2.56 -8.75 -14.40
N LEU A 39 -1.67 -9.50 -15.05
CA LEU A 39 -0.23 -9.44 -14.83
C LEU A 39 0.44 -8.51 -15.85
N LEU A 40 0.94 -7.38 -15.36
CA LEU A 40 1.71 -6.36 -16.06
C LEU A 40 3.21 -6.68 -16.03
N TRP A 41 3.64 -7.65 -16.82
CA TRP A 41 5.04 -8.11 -16.86
C TRP A 41 6.06 -7.00 -17.15
N TYR A 42 5.65 -5.94 -17.84
CA TYR A 42 6.53 -4.79 -18.10
C TYR A 42 7.02 -4.11 -16.81
N ARG A 43 6.30 -4.26 -15.67
CA ARG A 43 6.70 -3.70 -14.37
C ARG A 43 8.01 -4.27 -13.83
N LEU A 44 8.43 -5.43 -14.33
CA LEU A 44 9.73 -6.02 -13.97
C LEU A 44 10.93 -5.22 -14.51
N LEU A 45 10.73 -4.49 -15.60
CA LEU A 45 11.72 -3.64 -16.26
C LEU A 45 11.49 -2.15 -15.90
N PRO A 46 12.44 -1.24 -16.18
CA PRO A 46 12.26 0.19 -15.95
C PRO A 46 10.95 0.72 -16.54
N ASN A 47 10.15 1.40 -15.71
CA ASN A 47 8.83 1.90 -16.09
C ASN A 47 8.44 3.12 -15.23
N SER A 48 7.27 3.71 -15.49
CA SER A 48 6.77 4.90 -14.79
C SER A 48 6.40 4.65 -13.32
N THR A 49 6.01 3.43 -12.96
CA THR A 49 5.60 3.03 -11.59
C THR A 49 6.81 2.83 -10.69
N TYR A 50 7.84 2.14 -11.19
CA TYR A 50 9.13 2.04 -10.52
C TYR A 50 10.26 2.26 -11.52
N GLY A 51 10.86 3.46 -11.46
CA GLY A 51 11.83 3.95 -12.47
C GLY A 51 13.03 3.03 -12.71
N THR A 52 13.45 2.26 -11.69
CA THR A 52 14.56 1.30 -11.83
C THR A 52 14.09 -0.04 -12.40
N GLY A 53 12.81 -0.39 -12.23
CA GLY A 53 12.28 -1.72 -12.51
C GLY A 53 12.67 -2.74 -11.43
N ILE A 54 11.80 -3.72 -11.19
CA ILE A 54 11.96 -4.68 -10.09
C ILE A 54 13.23 -5.52 -10.25
N LEU A 55 13.55 -5.99 -11.45
CA LEU A 55 14.71 -6.86 -11.67
C LEU A 55 16.01 -6.14 -11.37
N LEU A 56 16.18 -4.92 -11.87
CA LEU A 56 17.40 -4.15 -11.64
C LEU A 56 17.48 -3.67 -10.18
N GLY A 57 16.37 -3.20 -9.60
CA GLY A 57 16.32 -2.82 -8.18
C GLY A 57 16.70 -3.98 -7.27
N LEU A 58 16.18 -5.18 -7.57
CA LEU A 58 16.49 -6.39 -6.83
C LEU A 58 17.97 -6.78 -6.96
N VAL A 59 18.52 -6.76 -8.18
CA VAL A 59 19.95 -7.02 -8.40
C VAL A 59 20.82 -6.07 -7.58
N ILE A 60 20.51 -4.77 -7.58
CA ILE A 60 21.25 -3.79 -6.78
C ILE A 60 21.16 -4.14 -5.28
N ALA A 61 19.97 -4.51 -4.79
CA ALA A 61 19.74 -4.82 -3.39
C ALA A 61 20.46 -6.10 -2.92
N VAL A 62 20.44 -7.17 -3.72
CA VAL A 62 20.85 -8.51 -3.24
C VAL A 62 22.17 -9.02 -3.80
N LEU A 63 22.64 -8.51 -4.95
CA LEU A 63 23.86 -8.99 -5.58
C LEU A 63 25.08 -8.94 -4.65
N PRO A 64 25.31 -7.87 -3.86
CA PRO A 64 26.38 -7.85 -2.86
C PRO A 64 26.39 -9.01 -1.89
N ILE A 65 25.24 -9.26 -1.27
CA ILE A 65 25.08 -10.30 -0.27
C ILE A 65 25.18 -11.67 -0.93
N ALA A 66 24.56 -11.84 -2.10
CA ALA A 66 24.60 -13.09 -2.85
C ALA A 66 26.04 -13.48 -3.24
N VAL A 67 26.83 -12.54 -3.79
CA VAL A 67 28.24 -12.79 -4.15
C VAL A 67 29.06 -13.15 -2.92
N PHE A 68 28.86 -12.46 -1.79
CA PHE A 68 29.55 -12.77 -0.55
C PHE A 68 29.21 -14.17 -0.03
N LEU A 69 27.94 -14.56 -0.02
CA LEU A 69 27.50 -15.89 0.42
C LEU A 69 28.01 -17.01 -0.49
N VAL A 70 27.96 -16.81 -1.80
CA VAL A 70 28.50 -17.76 -2.78
C VAL A 70 30.00 -17.92 -2.58
N TRP A 71 30.73 -16.82 -2.38
CA TRP A 71 32.16 -16.87 -2.10
C TRP A 71 32.48 -17.63 -0.81
N LEU A 72 31.75 -17.38 0.29
CA LEU A 72 31.92 -18.12 1.56
C LEU A 72 31.71 -19.63 1.38
N SER A 73 30.68 -20.02 0.63
CA SER A 73 30.35 -21.42 0.34
C SER A 73 31.41 -22.09 -0.56
N LEU A 74 31.85 -21.43 -1.64
CA LEU A 74 32.85 -21.96 -2.57
C LEU A 74 34.26 -22.03 -1.96
N SER A 75 34.61 -21.09 -1.10
CA SER A 75 35.89 -21.07 -0.38
C SER A 75 35.94 -22.03 0.81
N LYS A 76 34.88 -22.80 1.05
CA LYS A 76 34.71 -23.71 2.21
C LYS A 76 34.86 -23.01 3.56
N LYS A 77 34.63 -21.70 3.60
CA LYS A 77 34.65 -20.93 4.85
C LYS A 77 33.30 -20.98 5.56
N TRP A 78 32.25 -21.29 4.81
CA TRP A 78 30.95 -21.70 5.32
C TRP A 78 30.61 -23.07 4.75
N GLU A 79 30.86 -24.13 5.52
CA GLU A 79 30.68 -25.51 5.08
C GLU A 79 29.21 -25.92 5.24
N LEU A 80 28.53 -26.08 4.11
CA LEU A 80 27.16 -26.57 4.04
C LEU A 80 27.09 -27.89 3.30
N ASN A 81 26.39 -28.87 3.87
CA ASN A 81 26.02 -30.07 3.14
C ASN A 81 24.90 -29.78 2.11
N ILE A 82 24.60 -30.75 1.26
CA ILE A 82 23.62 -30.57 0.18
C ILE A 82 22.21 -30.27 0.71
N TRP A 83 21.82 -30.88 1.83
CA TRP A 83 20.50 -30.67 2.44
C TRP A 83 20.35 -29.29 3.04
N GLN A 84 21.39 -28.77 3.68
CA GLN A 84 21.41 -27.40 4.20
C GLN A 84 21.36 -26.38 3.05
N LYS A 85 22.09 -26.62 1.95
CA LYS A 85 22.00 -25.78 0.75
C LYS A 85 20.57 -25.77 0.18
N LEU A 86 19.93 -26.93 0.07
CA LEU A 86 18.55 -27.03 -0.40
C LEU A 86 17.56 -26.35 0.56
N ALA A 87 17.74 -26.52 1.87
CA ALA A 87 16.89 -25.89 2.88
C ALA A 87 16.96 -24.35 2.87
N ILE A 88 18.08 -23.78 2.40
CA ILE A 88 18.25 -22.33 2.23
C ILE A 88 17.75 -21.89 0.85
N VAL A 89 18.29 -22.48 -0.22
CA VAL A 89 18.04 -22.04 -1.60
C VAL A 89 16.60 -22.30 -2.03
N GLY A 90 15.98 -23.40 -1.60
CA GLY A 90 14.62 -23.76 -1.97
C GLY A 90 13.58 -22.69 -1.59
N PRO A 91 13.45 -22.34 -0.29
CA PRO A 91 12.53 -21.28 0.14
C PRO A 91 12.86 -19.92 -0.47
N LEU A 92 14.14 -19.56 -0.62
CA LEU A 92 14.54 -18.31 -1.26
C LEU A 92 14.08 -18.22 -2.70
N LEU A 93 14.25 -19.28 -3.50
CA LEU A 93 13.77 -19.31 -4.88
C LEU A 93 12.23 -19.26 -4.96
N ALA A 94 11.53 -19.91 -4.03
CA ALA A 94 10.08 -19.84 -3.94
C ALA A 94 9.60 -18.41 -3.65
N PHE A 95 10.15 -17.76 -2.62
CA PHE A 95 9.81 -16.37 -2.29
C PHE A 95 10.21 -15.39 -3.39
N LEU A 96 11.33 -15.64 -4.08
CA LEU A 96 11.74 -14.86 -5.25
C LEU A 96 10.69 -14.94 -6.37
N ALA A 97 10.28 -16.15 -6.74
CA ALA A 97 9.30 -16.36 -7.80
C ALA A 97 7.93 -15.76 -7.46
N VAL A 98 7.43 -16.00 -6.24
CA VAL A 98 6.14 -15.45 -5.78
C VAL A 98 6.20 -13.92 -5.73
N GLY A 99 7.28 -13.35 -5.20
CA GLY A 99 7.47 -11.90 -5.14
C GLY A 99 7.48 -11.25 -6.52
N LEU A 100 8.20 -11.85 -7.50
CA LEU A 100 8.24 -11.35 -8.87
C LEU A 100 6.86 -11.35 -9.54
N VAL A 101 6.08 -12.44 -9.37
CA VAL A 101 4.71 -12.49 -9.91
C VAL A 101 3.83 -11.45 -9.24
N ALA A 102 3.91 -11.32 -7.91
CA ALA A 102 3.15 -10.32 -7.16
C ALA A 102 3.45 -8.88 -7.61
N SER A 103 4.72 -8.55 -7.88
CA SER A 103 5.13 -7.25 -8.41
C SER A 103 4.56 -6.91 -9.79
N THR A 104 4.08 -7.90 -10.56
CA THR A 104 3.47 -7.65 -11.86
C THR A 104 1.98 -7.33 -11.80
N LYS A 105 1.31 -7.54 -10.67
CA LYS A 105 -0.13 -7.25 -10.60
C LYS A 105 -0.42 -5.76 -10.64
N ILE A 106 -1.63 -5.40 -11.06
CA ILE A 106 -2.16 -4.04 -10.84
C ILE A 106 -2.22 -3.80 -9.32
N GLY A 107 -1.66 -2.69 -8.85
CA GLY A 107 -1.38 -2.39 -7.43
C GLY A 107 0.01 -2.82 -6.93
N GLY A 108 0.78 -3.58 -7.71
CA GLY A 108 2.13 -4.04 -7.37
C GLY A 108 3.25 -3.33 -8.15
N GLY A 109 4.51 -3.59 -7.78
CA GLY A 109 5.65 -3.19 -8.61
C GLY A 109 6.01 -1.70 -8.59
N GLY A 110 5.50 -0.93 -7.62
CA GLY A 110 5.95 0.44 -7.34
C GLY A 110 7.26 0.52 -6.56
N ASP A 111 7.67 -0.58 -5.92
CA ASP A 111 8.91 -0.73 -5.17
C ASP A 111 9.28 -2.22 -5.04
N LEU A 112 10.24 -2.54 -4.16
CA LEU A 112 10.67 -3.92 -3.89
C LEU A 112 9.89 -4.60 -2.75
N HIS A 113 8.81 -4.02 -2.22
CA HIS A 113 8.13 -4.54 -1.03
C HIS A 113 7.56 -5.95 -1.23
N ASN A 114 7.10 -6.29 -2.45
CA ASN A 114 6.66 -7.67 -2.73
C ASN A 114 7.79 -8.70 -2.61
N MET A 115 9.05 -8.25 -2.57
CA MET A 115 10.24 -9.08 -2.40
C MET A 115 10.63 -9.27 -0.92
N ASP A 116 9.89 -8.72 0.04
CA ASP A 116 10.26 -8.71 1.46
C ASP A 116 10.57 -10.10 2.02
N MET A 117 9.75 -11.12 1.72
CA MET A 117 10.03 -12.48 2.19
C MET A 117 11.34 -13.04 1.64
N PHE A 118 11.68 -12.72 0.39
CA PHE A 118 12.97 -13.08 -0.19
C PHE A 118 14.12 -12.27 0.43
N LEU A 119 13.95 -10.95 0.60
CA LEU A 119 14.97 -10.06 1.17
C LEU A 119 15.27 -10.39 2.63
N ILE A 120 14.23 -10.64 3.44
CA ILE A 120 14.34 -11.10 4.83
C ILE A 120 15.00 -12.48 4.87
N GLY A 121 14.62 -13.40 3.98
CA GLY A 121 15.28 -14.70 3.85
C GLY A 121 16.78 -14.57 3.54
N MET A 122 17.14 -13.66 2.63
CA MET A 122 18.53 -13.34 2.31
C MET A 122 19.27 -12.76 3.52
N ALA A 123 18.64 -11.86 4.28
CA ALA A 123 19.20 -11.29 5.50
C ALA A 123 19.44 -12.36 6.58
N PHE A 124 18.49 -13.28 6.80
CA PHE A 124 18.68 -14.41 7.71
C PHE A 124 19.80 -15.33 7.23
N THR A 125 19.87 -15.61 5.94
CA THR A 125 20.94 -16.42 5.36
C THR A 125 22.30 -15.76 5.58
N ALA A 126 22.39 -14.44 5.40
CA ALA A 126 23.59 -13.68 5.68
C ALA A 126 23.99 -13.73 7.16
N PHE A 127 23.01 -13.62 8.07
CA PHE A 127 23.23 -13.73 9.50
C PHE A 127 23.70 -15.13 9.91
N ILE A 128 23.13 -16.19 9.35
CA ILE A 128 23.58 -17.57 9.59
C ILE A 128 25.02 -17.76 9.09
N ALA A 129 25.33 -17.31 7.88
CA ALA A 129 26.69 -17.37 7.33
C ALA A 129 27.68 -16.56 8.17
N TRP A 130 27.26 -15.42 8.71
CA TRP A 130 28.04 -14.60 9.62
C TRP A 130 28.44 -15.36 10.89
N LEU A 131 27.48 -16.03 11.54
CA LEU A 131 27.72 -16.83 12.75
C LEU A 131 28.56 -18.09 12.48
N ASN A 132 28.49 -18.65 11.27
CA ASN A 132 29.13 -19.91 10.91
C ASN A 132 30.37 -19.74 10.02
N GLY A 133 31.18 -18.72 10.31
CA GLY A 133 32.50 -18.52 9.70
C GLY A 133 32.71 -17.13 9.09
N GLY A 134 31.65 -16.44 8.65
CA GLY A 134 31.75 -15.11 8.03
C GLY A 134 32.42 -14.07 8.95
N LYS A 135 32.04 -14.03 10.23
CA LYS A 135 32.62 -13.14 11.24
C LYS A 135 34.14 -13.33 11.38
N ASP A 136 34.60 -14.58 11.44
CA ASP A 136 36.02 -14.88 11.66
C ASP A 136 36.90 -14.41 10.51
N ILE A 137 36.42 -14.54 9.26
CA ILE A 137 37.16 -14.04 8.09
C ILE A 137 37.31 -12.52 8.16
N VAL A 138 36.24 -11.80 8.53
CA VAL A 138 36.29 -10.34 8.64
C VAL A 138 37.27 -9.92 9.73
N LEU A 139 37.23 -10.55 10.90
CA LEU A 139 38.11 -10.23 12.02
C LEU A 139 39.57 -10.59 11.76
N LYS A 140 39.84 -11.68 11.03
CA LYS A 140 41.20 -12.14 10.68
C LYS A 140 41.74 -11.51 9.40
N ASN A 141 40.96 -10.65 8.74
CA ASN A 141 41.30 -10.02 7.46
C ASN A 141 41.69 -11.04 6.37
N GLU A 142 40.96 -12.17 6.32
CA GLU A 142 41.17 -13.24 5.32
C GLU A 142 40.38 -13.00 4.02
N MET A 143 39.68 -11.87 3.92
CA MET A 143 38.90 -11.51 2.73
C MET A 143 39.79 -10.99 1.59
N PRO A 144 39.64 -11.50 0.36
CA PRO A 144 40.23 -10.89 -0.82
C PRO A 144 39.80 -9.44 -0.99
N ALA A 145 40.69 -8.60 -1.53
CA ALA A 145 40.43 -7.18 -1.74
C ALA A 145 39.17 -6.89 -2.56
N TRP A 146 38.87 -7.74 -3.56
CA TRP A 146 37.68 -7.59 -4.39
C TRP A 146 36.37 -7.82 -3.62
N VAL A 147 36.34 -8.79 -2.69
CA VAL A 147 35.16 -9.04 -1.83
C VAL A 147 34.94 -7.85 -0.90
N ARG A 148 36.02 -7.33 -0.31
CA ARG A 148 35.97 -6.15 0.55
C ARG A 148 35.47 -4.92 -0.18
N LEU A 149 35.99 -4.64 -1.37
CA LEU A 149 35.53 -3.53 -2.21
C LEU A 149 34.04 -3.66 -2.50
N PHE A 150 33.58 -4.87 -2.82
CA PHE A 150 32.19 -5.14 -3.14
C PHE A 150 31.25 -4.91 -1.94
N LEU A 151 31.63 -5.37 -0.74
CA LEU A 151 30.86 -5.12 0.49
C LEU A 151 30.81 -3.64 0.87
N VAL A 152 31.91 -2.89 0.67
CA VAL A 152 31.91 -1.44 0.91
C VAL A 152 31.01 -0.74 -0.10
N ALA A 153 31.11 -1.09 -1.38
CA ALA A 153 30.24 -0.54 -2.42
C ALA A 153 28.76 -0.81 -2.13
N ALA A 154 28.43 -2.00 -1.62
CA ALA A 154 27.08 -2.38 -1.22
C ALA A 154 26.47 -1.51 -0.12
N LEU A 155 27.30 -0.94 0.76
CA LEU A 155 26.86 -0.03 1.80
C LEU A 155 26.79 1.41 1.28
N VAL A 156 27.81 1.84 0.52
CA VAL A 156 27.98 3.23 0.10
C VAL A 156 27.01 3.60 -1.02
N VAL A 157 26.84 2.74 -2.03
CA VAL A 157 26.00 3.02 -3.21
C VAL A 157 24.53 3.31 -2.83
N PRO A 158 23.82 2.47 -2.07
CA PRO A 158 22.44 2.77 -1.68
C PRO A 158 22.35 3.91 -0.66
N ALA A 159 23.39 4.15 0.15
CA ALA A 159 23.41 5.27 1.09
C ALA A 159 23.68 6.63 0.43
N PHE A 160 24.25 6.65 -0.78
CA PHE A 160 24.67 7.89 -1.44
C PHE A 160 23.50 8.86 -1.68
N THR A 161 22.38 8.38 -2.21
CA THR A 161 21.23 9.24 -2.51
C THR A 161 20.52 9.76 -1.26
N PRO A 162 20.19 8.96 -0.22
CA PRO A 162 19.66 9.47 1.04
C PRO A 162 20.61 10.46 1.73
N VAL A 163 21.92 10.18 1.73
CA VAL A 163 22.91 11.06 2.38
C VAL A 163 22.94 12.44 1.72
N LEU A 164 22.84 12.51 0.39
CA LEU A 164 22.73 13.78 -0.34
C LEU A 164 21.40 14.51 -0.10
N GLN A 165 20.37 13.79 0.33
CA GLN A 165 19.02 14.31 0.58
C GLN A 165 18.73 14.56 2.07
N LEU A 166 19.71 14.36 2.96
CA LEU A 166 19.56 14.65 4.39
C LEU A 166 19.19 16.13 4.58
N ARG A 167 17.97 16.36 5.07
CA ARG A 167 17.49 17.68 5.50
C ARG A 167 17.49 17.73 7.02
N SER A 168 17.84 18.88 7.60
CA SER A 168 17.75 19.11 9.04
C SER A 168 16.28 19.21 9.48
N HIS A 169 15.92 18.51 10.55
CA HIS A 169 14.56 18.43 11.09
C HIS A 169 14.02 19.80 11.56
N ASP A 170 14.89 20.68 12.06
CA ASP A 170 14.51 21.93 12.75
C ASP A 170 14.01 23.07 11.86
N TYR A 171 13.94 22.88 10.54
CA TYR A 171 13.54 23.94 9.60
C TYR A 171 12.09 23.81 9.11
N GLY A 172 11.34 22.80 9.59
CA GLY A 172 9.93 22.61 9.23
C GLY A 172 8.96 23.68 9.75
N ASP A 173 9.34 24.43 10.79
CA ASP A 173 8.39 25.26 11.55
C ASP A 173 8.41 26.76 11.20
N GLU A 174 9.34 27.23 10.36
CA GLU A 174 9.41 28.65 9.96
C GLU A 174 9.23 28.84 8.44
N LEU A 175 7.98 28.72 7.97
CA LEU A 175 7.54 29.00 6.58
C LEU A 175 8.18 30.26 6.00
N LYS A 176 8.14 31.37 6.74
CA LYS A 176 8.66 32.66 6.27
C LYS A 176 10.17 32.64 6.07
N THR A 177 10.90 31.95 6.95
CA THR A 177 12.35 31.81 6.86
C THR A 177 12.73 30.93 5.67
N LEU A 178 12.01 29.82 5.44
CA LEU A 178 12.25 28.97 4.26
C LEU A 178 11.94 29.64 2.94
N TYR A 179 10.85 30.40 2.87
CA TYR A 179 10.51 31.16 1.67
C TYR A 179 11.60 32.14 1.28
N VAL A 180 12.13 32.88 2.27
CA VAL A 180 13.20 33.86 2.04
C VAL A 180 14.53 33.19 1.69
N LEU A 181 14.84 32.03 2.28
CA LEU A 181 16.13 31.37 2.07
C LEU A 181 16.20 30.50 0.80
N THR A 182 15.07 30.06 0.26
CA THR A 182 15.06 29.05 -0.82
C THR A 182 14.49 29.55 -2.15
N ASP A 183 14.00 30.79 -2.22
CA ASP A 183 13.40 31.40 -3.42
C ASP A 183 12.35 30.50 -4.11
N ARG A 184 11.63 29.70 -3.31
CA ARG A 184 10.59 28.79 -3.82
C ARG A 184 9.25 29.52 -3.96
N PRO A 185 8.46 29.19 -5.00
CA PRO A 185 7.26 29.95 -5.36
C PRO A 185 6.06 29.73 -4.41
N ASP A 186 5.96 28.58 -3.72
CA ASP A 186 4.81 28.25 -2.88
C ASP A 186 5.13 27.27 -1.73
N ALA A 187 4.21 27.15 -0.77
CA ALA A 187 4.38 26.34 0.45
C ALA A 187 4.34 24.84 0.14
N LYS A 188 3.63 24.49 -0.94
CA LYS A 188 3.58 23.12 -1.47
C LYS A 188 4.94 22.62 -1.92
N ALA A 189 5.85 23.52 -2.32
CA ALA A 189 7.24 23.14 -2.61
C ALA A 189 8.00 22.58 -1.39
N PHE A 190 7.47 22.76 -0.17
CA PHE A 190 8.07 22.26 1.07
C PHE A 190 7.37 21.04 1.67
N ASP A 191 6.33 20.48 1.02
CA ASP A 191 5.55 19.35 1.55
C ASP A 191 5.03 19.60 2.99
N MET A 192 4.70 20.84 3.31
CA MET A 192 4.21 21.22 4.62
C MET A 192 2.71 20.90 4.78
N PHE A 193 2.34 20.36 5.94
CA PHE A 193 0.95 20.16 6.32
C PHE A 193 0.21 21.51 6.46
N PRO A 194 -1.11 21.55 6.23
CA PRO A 194 -1.92 22.75 6.49
C PRO A 194 -1.84 23.15 7.96
N ASP A 195 -1.98 24.45 8.23
CA ASP A 195 -1.99 24.97 9.60
C ASP A 195 -3.25 24.53 10.37
N SER A 196 -3.18 24.65 11.70
CA SER A 196 -4.26 24.18 12.57
C SER A 196 -5.58 24.93 12.36
N ASP A 197 -5.56 26.21 12.01
CA ASP A 197 -6.78 27.00 11.84
C ASP A 197 -7.53 26.54 10.59
N THR A 198 -6.79 26.30 9.50
CA THR A 198 -7.31 25.69 8.26
C THR A 198 -7.93 24.31 8.53
N VAL A 199 -7.24 23.44 9.27
CA VAL A 199 -7.75 22.10 9.61
C VAL A 199 -9.00 22.19 10.47
N ASN A 200 -8.99 23.03 11.50
CA ASN A 200 -10.13 23.20 12.41
C ASN A 200 -11.36 23.78 11.71
N ALA A 201 -11.17 24.73 10.77
CA ALA A 201 -12.25 25.26 9.96
C ALA A 201 -12.89 24.17 9.09
N ALA A 202 -12.07 23.37 8.39
CA ALA A 202 -12.56 22.26 7.58
C ALA A 202 -13.32 21.22 8.44
N LEU A 203 -12.81 20.87 9.63
CA LEU A 203 -13.50 19.94 10.54
C LEU A 203 -14.85 20.47 11.00
N ALA A 204 -14.94 21.76 11.34
CA ALA A 204 -16.19 22.38 11.77
C ALA A 204 -17.24 22.36 10.66
N GLU A 205 -16.87 22.72 9.43
CA GLU A 205 -17.78 22.71 8.29
C GLU A 205 -18.18 21.28 7.87
N ILE A 206 -17.25 20.31 7.95
CA ILE A 206 -17.58 18.89 7.71
C ILE A 206 -18.60 18.40 8.75
N GLN A 207 -18.41 18.74 10.03
CA GLN A 207 -19.38 18.38 11.09
C GLN A 207 -20.75 19.01 10.84
N GLU A 208 -20.80 20.28 10.41
CA GLU A 208 -22.05 20.96 10.06
C GLU A 208 -22.76 20.26 8.90
N ALA A 209 -22.05 19.97 7.81
CA ALA A 209 -22.62 19.25 6.65
C ALA A 209 -23.15 17.86 7.03
N VAL A 210 -22.44 17.18 7.92
CA VAL A 210 -22.84 15.89 8.49
C VAL A 210 -24.10 16.02 9.33
N ASP A 211 -24.19 17.02 10.20
CA ASP A 211 -25.32 17.23 11.10
C ASP A 211 -26.62 17.60 10.37
N GLU A 212 -26.50 18.31 9.25
CA GLU A 212 -27.59 18.57 8.32
C GLU A 212 -28.01 17.28 7.57
N SER A 213 -27.05 16.60 6.94
CA SER A 213 -27.32 15.50 6.02
C SER A 213 -27.78 14.22 6.74
N LYS A 214 -27.38 14.00 7.99
CA LYS A 214 -27.73 12.77 8.73
C LYS A 214 -29.21 12.64 9.04
N GLN A 215 -29.99 13.71 8.87
CA GLN A 215 -31.44 13.71 9.06
C GLN A 215 -32.20 13.07 7.89
N THR A 216 -31.58 12.99 6.71
CA THR A 216 -32.24 12.61 5.46
C THR A 216 -31.75 11.29 4.86
N GLY A 217 -30.56 10.82 5.27
CA GLY A 217 -29.99 9.58 4.76
C GLY A 217 -28.69 9.19 5.47
N ASP A 218 -28.09 8.10 5.00
CA ASP A 218 -26.82 7.60 5.54
C ASP A 218 -25.66 8.51 5.11
N ILE A 219 -24.64 8.64 5.97
CA ILE A 219 -23.41 9.36 5.66
C ILE A 219 -22.33 8.35 5.32
N LEU A 220 -21.81 8.38 4.09
CA LEU A 220 -20.73 7.52 3.67
C LEU A 220 -19.39 8.21 3.83
N PHE A 221 -18.59 7.77 4.79
CA PHE A 221 -17.15 8.02 4.81
C PHE A 221 -16.46 6.98 3.90
N MET A 222 -16.40 7.30 2.61
CA MET A 222 -15.69 6.49 1.61
C MET A 222 -14.17 6.58 1.85
N ASP A 223 -13.71 7.78 2.20
CA ASP A 223 -12.39 8.06 2.76
C ASP A 223 -12.55 8.79 4.11
N GLN A 224 -11.44 9.13 4.77
CA GLN A 224 -11.40 9.93 6.00
C GLN A 224 -12.08 9.29 7.23
N ARG A 225 -12.18 7.96 7.29
CA ARG A 225 -12.82 7.24 8.42
C ARG A 225 -12.15 7.47 9.77
N GLN A 226 -10.86 7.81 9.76
CA GLN A 226 -10.13 8.17 10.97
C GLN A 226 -10.75 9.38 11.70
N LEU A 227 -11.50 10.25 11.00
CA LEU A 227 -12.22 11.35 11.63
C LEU A 227 -13.29 10.85 12.61
N LEU A 228 -13.92 9.71 12.31
CA LEU A 228 -14.86 9.05 13.22
C LEU A 228 -14.11 8.34 14.35
N THR A 229 -13.05 7.58 14.00
CA THR A 229 -12.27 6.80 14.97
C THR A 229 -11.68 7.67 16.08
N PHE A 230 -11.16 8.85 15.74
CA PHE A 230 -10.57 9.78 16.70
C PHE A 230 -11.57 10.80 17.28
N GLY A 231 -12.85 10.71 16.90
CA GLY A 231 -13.90 11.57 17.43
C GLY A 231 -13.78 13.04 17.03
N TYR A 232 -13.19 13.32 15.87
CA TYR A 232 -13.20 14.65 15.24
C TYR A 232 -14.56 14.96 14.61
N ILE A 233 -15.21 13.94 14.04
CA ILE A 233 -16.61 14.00 13.62
C ILE A 233 -17.42 13.02 14.49
N ARG A 234 -18.56 13.49 15.00
CA ARG A 234 -19.35 12.79 16.03
C ARG A 234 -20.81 12.66 15.62
N ASP A 235 -21.50 11.77 16.33
CA ASP A 235 -22.96 11.56 16.21
C ASP A 235 -23.40 11.16 14.81
N VAL A 236 -22.65 10.24 14.19
CA VAL A 236 -22.92 9.65 12.87
C VAL A 236 -22.92 8.13 12.96
N PRO A 237 -23.96 7.43 12.46
CA PRO A 237 -23.94 5.99 12.31
C PRO A 237 -22.82 5.55 11.34
N PHE A 238 -21.97 4.62 11.78
CA PHE A 238 -20.87 4.12 10.96
C PHE A 238 -21.36 3.17 9.85
N VAL A 239 -21.04 3.49 8.60
CA VAL A 239 -21.23 2.61 7.44
C VAL A 239 -19.93 1.84 7.16
N PRO A 240 -19.87 0.52 7.40
CA PRO A 240 -18.63 -0.24 7.24
C PRO A 240 -18.25 -0.49 5.78
N ALA A 241 -19.23 -0.58 4.87
CA ALA A 241 -19.04 -0.87 3.45
C ALA A 241 -18.43 0.31 2.69
N TYR A 242 -17.90 0.05 1.49
CA TYR A 242 -17.45 1.06 0.52
C TYR A 242 -16.30 1.96 1.02
N GLU A 243 -15.35 1.38 1.75
CA GLU A 243 -14.08 2.03 2.06
C GLU A 243 -13.23 2.12 0.79
N LYS A 244 -12.47 3.21 0.63
CA LYS A 244 -11.66 3.47 -0.56
C LYS A 244 -10.69 2.34 -0.91
N LYS A 245 -9.94 1.78 0.03
CA LYS A 245 -8.99 0.69 -0.28
C LYS A 245 -9.73 -0.59 -0.66
N ILE A 246 -10.87 -0.88 -0.03
CA ILE A 246 -11.72 -2.01 -0.44
C ILE A 246 -12.24 -1.79 -1.85
N LEU A 247 -12.86 -0.64 -2.12
CA LEU A 247 -13.35 -0.28 -3.46
C LEU A 247 -12.21 -0.38 -4.50
N MET A 248 -11.05 0.19 -4.20
CA MET A 248 -9.89 0.08 -5.08
C MET A 248 -9.52 -1.37 -5.33
N ASN A 249 -9.36 -2.20 -4.29
CA ASN A 249 -9.02 -3.61 -4.44
C ASN A 249 -10.00 -4.35 -5.38
N GLU A 250 -11.29 -4.17 -5.14
CA GLU A 250 -12.35 -4.78 -5.95
C GLU A 250 -12.38 -4.23 -7.38
N ALA A 251 -11.98 -2.97 -7.59
CA ALA A 251 -11.88 -2.38 -8.93
C ALA A 251 -10.73 -3.01 -9.73
N LEU A 252 -9.58 -3.24 -9.06
CA LEU A 252 -8.41 -3.85 -9.68
C LEU A 252 -8.66 -5.30 -10.11
N SER A 253 -9.53 -6.01 -9.39
CA SER A 253 -9.94 -7.38 -9.71
C SER A 253 -11.21 -7.50 -10.56
N THR A 254 -11.83 -6.38 -10.94
CA THR A 254 -13.07 -6.38 -11.74
C THR A 254 -14.21 -7.17 -11.03
N ASN A 255 -14.33 -7.03 -9.71
CA ASN A 255 -15.31 -7.78 -8.91
C ASN A 255 -16.74 -7.22 -9.05
N TYR A 256 -17.44 -7.64 -10.11
CA TYR A 256 -18.82 -7.23 -10.39
C TYR A 256 -19.81 -7.52 -9.26
N GLU A 257 -19.63 -8.62 -8.52
CA GLU A 257 -20.57 -8.99 -7.45
C GLU A 257 -20.55 -7.97 -6.32
N TYR A 258 -19.36 -7.58 -5.86
CA TYR A 258 -19.20 -6.53 -4.86
C TYR A 258 -19.78 -5.19 -5.37
N TYR A 259 -19.43 -4.84 -6.60
CA TYR A 259 -19.87 -3.59 -7.21
C TYR A 259 -21.37 -3.52 -7.50
N SER A 260 -22.05 -4.66 -7.65
CA SER A 260 -23.51 -4.68 -7.83
C SER A 260 -24.26 -4.06 -6.64
N SER A 261 -23.77 -4.28 -5.42
CA SER A 261 -24.33 -3.66 -4.21
C SER A 261 -23.97 -2.19 -4.12
N PHE A 262 -22.71 -1.84 -4.44
CA PHE A 262 -22.26 -0.45 -4.46
C PHE A 262 -23.07 0.40 -5.44
N TYR A 263 -23.23 -0.07 -6.68
CA TYR A 263 -23.99 0.66 -7.70
C TYR A 263 -25.46 0.74 -7.37
N ARG A 264 -26.09 -0.29 -6.79
CA ARG A 264 -27.47 -0.16 -6.29
C ARG A 264 -27.60 0.96 -5.25
N ASP A 265 -26.67 1.04 -4.30
CA ASP A 265 -26.74 2.02 -3.22
C ASP A 265 -26.45 3.45 -3.72
N ILE A 266 -25.53 3.62 -4.69
CA ILE A 266 -25.25 4.91 -5.34
C ILE A 266 -26.40 5.33 -6.26
N THR A 267 -26.95 4.42 -7.07
CA THR A 267 -28.04 4.73 -8.01
C THR A 267 -29.36 5.03 -7.33
N SER A 268 -29.61 4.41 -6.16
CA SER A 268 -30.76 4.74 -5.29
C SER A 268 -30.52 5.97 -4.42
N GLN A 269 -29.35 6.61 -4.54
CA GLN A 269 -28.95 7.79 -3.77
C GLN A 269 -29.12 7.59 -2.26
N ARG A 270 -28.78 6.38 -1.76
CA ARG A 270 -28.92 6.00 -0.36
C ARG A 270 -28.20 6.96 0.59
N PHE A 271 -27.04 7.44 0.17
CA PHE A 271 -26.23 8.34 0.99
C PHE A 271 -26.68 9.78 0.78
N SER A 272 -26.99 10.50 1.86
CA SER A 272 -27.31 11.92 1.80
C SER A 272 -26.04 12.78 1.68
N LEU A 273 -24.91 12.26 2.17
CA LEU A 273 -23.59 12.86 2.06
C LEU A 273 -22.52 11.76 1.87
N ILE A 274 -21.60 11.98 0.93
CA ILE A 274 -20.40 11.16 0.76
C ILE A 274 -19.18 12.05 1.03
N ILE A 275 -18.31 11.57 1.92
CA ILE A 275 -17.03 12.18 2.28
C ILE A 275 -15.92 11.33 1.68
N THR A 276 -15.13 11.93 0.81
CA THR A 276 -14.08 11.26 0.04
C THR A 276 -12.94 12.22 -0.26
N GLU A 277 -11.80 11.70 -0.71
CA GLU A 277 -10.85 12.52 -1.47
C GLU A 277 -11.46 12.95 -2.83
N PRO A 278 -10.97 14.07 -3.42
CA PRO A 278 -11.45 14.56 -4.71
C PRO A 278 -11.46 13.50 -5.81
N LEU A 279 -12.65 13.21 -6.33
CA LEU A 279 -12.82 12.26 -7.44
C LEU A 279 -12.39 12.91 -8.75
N ARG A 280 -11.53 12.21 -9.49
CA ARG A 280 -11.04 12.63 -10.81
C ARG A 280 -11.46 11.60 -11.85
N THR A 281 -11.73 12.08 -13.06
CA THR A 281 -12.18 11.29 -14.21
C THR A 281 -11.19 11.18 -15.39
N PRO A 282 -10.08 11.95 -15.49
CA PRO A 282 -9.13 11.73 -16.58
C PRO A 282 -8.48 10.34 -16.52
N LEU A 283 -8.63 9.59 -17.62
CA LEU A 283 -7.86 8.37 -17.86
C LEU A 283 -6.39 8.70 -18.14
N LYS A 284 -5.52 7.74 -17.84
CA LYS A 284 -4.07 7.82 -17.96
C LYS A 284 -3.57 6.75 -18.90
N ASP A 285 -2.51 7.06 -19.63
CA ASP A 285 -1.77 6.06 -20.38
C ASP A 285 -0.77 5.34 -19.46
N SER A 286 -0.12 4.30 -20.02
CA SER A 286 0.87 3.51 -19.31
C SER A 286 2.18 4.24 -18.99
N SER A 287 2.38 5.46 -19.50
CA SER A 287 3.54 6.30 -19.16
C SER A 287 3.34 7.10 -17.88
N TYR A 288 2.10 7.21 -17.41
CA TYR A 288 1.78 7.79 -16.12
C TYR A 288 2.05 6.80 -14.98
N GLU A 289 2.56 7.31 -13.86
CA GLU A 289 2.77 6.53 -12.65
C GLU A 289 1.42 6.04 -12.10
N PHE A 290 1.27 4.73 -11.88
CA PHE A 290 0.00 4.10 -11.46
C PHE A 290 -1.20 4.40 -12.38
N GLY A 291 -0.96 4.51 -13.70
CA GLY A 291 -2.02 4.81 -14.68
C GLY A 291 -3.15 3.78 -14.70
N GLU A 292 -2.84 2.49 -14.55
CA GLU A 292 -3.84 1.41 -14.57
C GLU A 292 -4.72 1.43 -13.31
N GLU A 293 -4.13 1.67 -12.13
CA GLU A 293 -4.85 1.85 -10.87
C GLU A 293 -5.76 3.07 -10.92
N ASN A 294 -5.27 4.19 -11.48
CA ASN A 294 -6.10 5.37 -11.72
C ASN A 294 -7.29 5.02 -12.62
N ASN A 295 -7.05 4.33 -13.74
CA ASN A 295 -8.11 4.01 -14.70
C ASN A 295 -9.16 3.07 -14.11
N ALA A 296 -8.75 2.08 -13.32
CA ALA A 296 -9.66 1.22 -12.57
C ALA A 296 -10.53 2.05 -11.61
N TRP A 297 -9.94 2.93 -10.82
CA TRP A 297 -10.68 3.83 -9.91
C TRP A 297 -11.63 4.76 -10.65
N VAL A 298 -11.18 5.35 -11.77
CA VAL A 298 -11.99 6.25 -12.60
C VAL A 298 -13.25 5.53 -13.09
N ASN A 299 -13.08 4.35 -13.68
CA ASN A 299 -14.16 3.61 -14.32
C ASN A 299 -15.13 3.01 -13.31
N TRP A 300 -14.62 2.46 -12.21
CA TRP A 300 -15.44 1.71 -11.25
C TRP A 300 -15.99 2.57 -10.11
N VAL A 301 -15.39 3.73 -9.83
CA VAL A 301 -15.79 4.55 -8.68
C VAL A 301 -16.04 6.00 -9.06
N SER A 302 -15.05 6.72 -9.61
CA SER A 302 -15.18 8.16 -9.83
C SER A 302 -16.35 8.51 -10.74
N ILE A 303 -16.43 7.88 -11.92
CA ILE A 303 -17.50 8.16 -12.89
C ILE A 303 -18.87 7.76 -12.30
N PRO A 304 -19.10 6.50 -11.85
CA PRO A 304 -20.40 6.11 -11.31
C PRO A 304 -20.88 6.99 -10.15
N VAL A 305 -20.00 7.37 -9.22
CA VAL A 305 -20.37 8.26 -8.10
C VAL A 305 -20.74 9.64 -8.63
N LEU A 306 -19.92 10.25 -9.47
CA LEU A 306 -20.16 11.61 -10.00
C LEU A 306 -21.37 11.69 -10.94
N CYS A 307 -21.87 10.57 -11.45
CA CYS A 307 -23.12 10.55 -12.23
C CYS A 307 -24.36 10.75 -11.36
N TYR A 308 -24.35 10.26 -10.12
CA TYR A 308 -25.50 10.33 -9.19
C TYR A 308 -25.33 11.37 -8.09
N TYR A 309 -24.10 11.81 -7.84
CA TYR A 309 -23.73 12.76 -6.81
C TYR A 309 -23.00 13.96 -7.41
N ARG A 310 -23.15 15.13 -6.78
CA ARG A 310 -22.45 16.36 -7.15
C ARG A 310 -21.64 16.89 -5.99
N GLU A 311 -20.50 17.49 -6.31
CA GLU A 311 -19.71 18.26 -5.37
C GLU A 311 -20.49 19.47 -4.86
N ILE A 312 -20.48 19.63 -3.54
CA ILE A 312 -20.93 20.87 -2.88
C ILE A 312 -19.78 21.67 -2.30
N GLN A 313 -18.67 21.00 -1.96
CA GLN A 313 -17.50 21.62 -1.35
C GLN A 313 -16.25 20.74 -1.53
N THR A 314 -15.11 21.35 -1.82
CA THR A 314 -13.79 20.70 -1.78
C THR A 314 -12.79 21.52 -0.98
N TYR A 315 -12.32 20.94 0.12
CA TYR A 315 -11.25 21.45 0.95
C TYR A 315 -9.90 21.02 0.36
N LYS A 316 -9.37 21.82 -0.56
CA LYS A 316 -8.14 21.48 -1.32
C LYS A 316 -6.90 21.29 -0.44
N GLU A 317 -6.82 21.99 0.68
CA GLU A 317 -5.64 21.98 1.57
C GLU A 317 -5.58 20.73 2.45
N VAL A 318 -6.73 20.14 2.78
CA VAL A 318 -6.84 18.87 3.53
C VAL A 318 -7.28 17.69 2.64
N ASN A 319 -7.40 17.92 1.33
CA ASN A 319 -7.78 16.93 0.32
C ASN A 319 -9.11 16.21 0.60
N VAL A 320 -10.15 16.95 1.00
CA VAL A 320 -11.49 16.39 1.28
C VAL A 320 -12.52 16.99 0.34
N MET A 321 -13.42 16.16 -0.19
CA MET A 321 -14.54 16.51 -1.05
C MET A 321 -15.85 16.01 -0.43
N LEU A 322 -16.86 16.87 -0.45
CA LEU A 322 -18.21 16.59 0.01
C LEU A 322 -19.14 16.48 -1.20
N LEU A 323 -19.86 15.36 -1.27
CA LEU A 323 -20.77 15.05 -2.37
C LEU A 323 -22.19 14.80 -1.85
N VAL A 324 -23.19 15.36 -2.53
CA VAL A 324 -24.62 15.13 -2.22
C VAL A 324 -25.37 14.60 -3.44
N PRO A 325 -26.53 13.95 -3.26
CA PRO A 325 -27.37 13.49 -4.36
C PRO A 325 -27.68 14.61 -5.38
N LYS A 326 -27.52 14.29 -6.67
CA LYS A 326 -28.02 15.14 -7.75
C LYS A 326 -29.56 15.10 -7.80
N PRO A 327 -30.25 16.23 -8.00
CA PRO A 327 -31.69 16.22 -8.24
C PRO A 327 -32.09 15.44 -9.49
N VAL A 328 -31.22 15.46 -10.51
CA VAL A 328 -31.36 14.70 -11.76
C VAL A 328 -30.00 14.04 -12.03
N PRO A 329 -29.90 12.71 -11.95
CA PRO A 329 -28.68 11.98 -12.30
C PRO A 329 -28.32 12.13 -13.78
N ASP A 330 -27.02 12.03 -14.09
CA ASP A 330 -26.53 11.96 -15.46
C ASP A 330 -26.78 10.57 -16.06
N ASP A 331 -26.86 10.45 -17.39
CA ASP A 331 -26.92 9.15 -18.06
C ASP A 331 -25.51 8.54 -18.13
N CYS A 332 -25.26 7.57 -17.27
CA CYS A 332 -24.00 6.84 -17.19
C CYS A 332 -24.23 5.32 -17.19
N SER A 333 -25.33 4.89 -17.81
CA SER A 333 -25.70 3.48 -17.93
C SER A 333 -24.61 2.65 -18.64
N GLU A 334 -23.78 3.28 -19.47
CA GLU A 334 -22.63 2.63 -20.11
C GLU A 334 -21.45 2.31 -19.17
N TYR A 335 -21.32 3.03 -18.05
CA TYR A 335 -20.22 2.87 -17.08
C TYR A 335 -20.60 2.01 -15.88
N ILE A 336 -21.89 1.83 -15.63
CA ILE A 336 -22.39 0.88 -14.66
C ILE A 336 -22.55 -0.43 -15.43
N PRO A 337 -21.61 -1.38 -15.29
CA PRO A 337 -21.64 -2.60 -16.08
C PRO A 337 -23.03 -3.23 -16.01
N PRO A 338 -23.63 -3.57 -17.16
CA PRO A 338 -24.91 -4.23 -17.18
C PRO A 338 -24.81 -5.54 -16.40
N ARG A 339 -25.86 -5.85 -15.65
CA ARG A 339 -26.15 -7.24 -15.31
C ARG A 339 -26.31 -7.98 -16.62
N ASP A 340 -25.39 -8.87 -16.93
CA ASP A 340 -25.64 -10.07 -17.73
C ASP A 340 -24.72 -11.22 -17.28
#